data_AF-A0A482UIG5-F1
#
_entry.id   AF-A0A482UIG5-F1
#
_cell.length_a   1.000
_cell.length_b   1.000
_cell.length_c   1.000
_cell.angle_alpha   90.00
_cell.angle_beta   90.00
_cell.angle_gamma   90.00
#
_symmetry.space_group_name_H-M   'P 1'
#
loop_
_entity.id
_entity.type
_entity.pdbx_description
1 polymer ?
#
loop_
_entity_poly.entity_id
_entity_poly.type
_entity_poly.pdbx_seq_one_letter_code
_entity_poly.pdbx_strand_id
1 'polypeptide(L)'
;GERLDIHNSETPVLCRSCEARHRGMCGALKPDELIEFARHTRKERHEHGDELIGDSTAIHAYANVMRGVGVRDRLSWSLSEIFSTHFAPYIHHDGEGEGDVYSHTQTHTQTDGQTHTPSHTHTHPPTYILKPSVTNKGLCIHIIQDWEDMLETLVYYRDTQREWVLQSYIVNPLLICRHKFHIRCYVLCVGALNVYVYGQMLVLMAACEYDMDHTHNVYAHLTNTARGATHFQFNEEKYVHPLSDLASLLQQSHPDRLPYAEQAKGLVQDISEQIHTITGELFACYENEYSVFAPMSHCFEVYGLDFMVDDTGTHK
;
A
#
# COMPACT_ATOMS: atom_id res chain seq x y z
N GLY A 1 -41.59 -5.33 -24.49
CA GLY A 1 -42.22 -6.20 -23.48
C GLY A 1 -42.75 -5.31 -22.37
N GLU A 2 -43.93 -5.61 -21.84
CA GLU A 2 -44.54 -4.86 -20.74
C GLU A 2 -43.62 -4.80 -19.51
N ARG A 3 -43.64 -3.66 -18.81
CA ARG A 3 -42.87 -3.45 -17.58
C ARG A 3 -43.55 -4.24 -16.46
N LEU A 4 -42.86 -5.26 -15.95
CA LEU A 4 -43.34 -6.05 -14.82
C LEU A 4 -43.20 -5.23 -13.52
N ASP A 5 -44.31 -5.02 -12.83
CA ASP A 5 -44.42 -4.40 -11.52
C ASP A 5 -44.65 -5.46 -10.42
N ILE A 6 -44.84 -5.02 -9.17
CA ILE A 6 -44.87 -5.91 -8.00
C ILE A 6 -46.01 -6.96 -8.08
N HIS A 7 -47.03 -6.66 -8.89
CA HIS A 7 -48.28 -7.42 -8.96
C HIS A 7 -48.29 -8.48 -10.06
N ASN A 8 -47.33 -8.46 -10.99
CA ASN A 8 -47.23 -9.40 -12.12
C ASN A 8 -45.85 -10.06 -12.27
N SER A 9 -45.00 -9.99 -11.23
CA SER A 9 -43.66 -10.59 -11.22
C SER A 9 -43.63 -11.98 -10.56
N GLU A 10 -43.01 -12.95 -11.25
CA GLU A 10 -42.71 -14.32 -10.76
C GLU A 10 -41.61 -14.34 -9.66
N THR A 11 -41.13 -13.17 -9.23
CA THR A 11 -40.10 -13.05 -8.20
C THR A 11 -40.64 -13.45 -6.82
N PRO A 12 -39.88 -14.20 -5.99
CA PRO A 12 -40.29 -14.56 -4.63
C PRO A 12 -40.68 -13.35 -3.79
N VAL A 13 -41.73 -13.46 -2.97
CA VAL A 13 -42.31 -12.35 -2.20
C VAL A 13 -41.25 -11.61 -1.37
N LEU A 14 -40.34 -12.33 -0.73
CA LEU A 14 -39.23 -11.77 0.08
C LEU A 14 -38.22 -10.97 -0.76
N CYS A 15 -38.07 -11.29 -2.04
CA CYS A 15 -37.15 -10.63 -2.96
C CYS A 15 -37.80 -9.44 -3.69
N ARG A 16 -39.13 -9.26 -3.60
CA ARG A 16 -39.85 -8.15 -4.25
C ARG A 16 -39.54 -6.79 -3.64
N SER A 17 -39.18 -6.73 -2.36
CA SER A 17 -38.79 -5.52 -1.63
C SER A 17 -37.27 -5.39 -1.42
N CYS A 18 -36.47 -6.27 -2.02
CA CYS A 18 -35.02 -6.30 -1.85
C CYS A 18 -34.33 -5.45 -2.93
N GLU A 19 -33.77 -4.30 -2.55
CA GLU A 19 -33.05 -3.40 -3.47
C GLU A 19 -31.77 -4.04 -4.06
N ALA A 20 -31.27 -5.11 -3.45
CA ALA A 20 -30.10 -5.85 -3.94
C ALA A 20 -30.35 -6.62 -5.24
N ARG A 21 -31.61 -6.81 -5.69
CA ARG A 21 -31.91 -7.54 -6.94
C ARG A 21 -31.33 -6.85 -8.18
N HIS A 22 -31.07 -5.54 -8.13
CA HIS A 22 -30.56 -4.82 -9.29
C HIS A 22 -29.05 -4.99 -9.51
N ARG A 23 -28.34 -5.73 -8.64
CA ARG A 23 -26.88 -5.87 -8.67
C ARG A 23 -26.43 -7.28 -8.28
N GLY A 24 -25.22 -7.66 -8.69
CA GLY A 24 -24.60 -8.94 -8.35
C GLY A 24 -25.41 -10.17 -8.80
N MET A 25 -25.24 -11.29 -8.09
CA MET A 25 -25.85 -12.58 -8.43
C MET A 25 -27.39 -12.54 -8.47
N CYS A 26 -28.01 -11.66 -7.69
CA CYS A 26 -29.47 -11.48 -7.66
C CYS A 26 -30.03 -10.79 -8.92
N GLY A 27 -29.21 -10.02 -9.64
CA GLY A 27 -29.57 -9.42 -10.94
C GLY A 27 -29.21 -10.29 -12.14
N ALA A 28 -28.30 -11.25 -11.96
CA ALA A 28 -27.85 -12.15 -13.00
C ALA A 28 -28.79 -13.37 -13.21
N LEU A 29 -29.55 -13.76 -12.17
CA LEU A 29 -30.39 -14.96 -12.19
C LEU A 29 -31.87 -14.64 -12.42
N LYS A 30 -32.55 -15.51 -13.15
CA LYS A 30 -34.01 -15.48 -13.35
C LYS A 30 -34.76 -15.82 -12.05
N PRO A 31 -36.04 -15.44 -11.92
CA PRO A 31 -36.85 -15.74 -10.74
C PRO A 31 -36.84 -17.21 -10.30
N ASP A 32 -37.00 -18.16 -11.24
CA ASP A 32 -37.00 -19.59 -10.91
C ASP A 32 -35.62 -20.11 -10.50
N GLU A 33 -34.56 -19.59 -11.13
CA GLU A 33 -33.17 -19.90 -10.78
C GLU A 33 -32.83 -19.39 -9.38
N LEU A 34 -33.38 -18.23 -8.98
CA LEU A 34 -33.25 -17.70 -7.62
C LEU A 34 -34.01 -18.54 -6.59
N ILE A 35 -35.19 -19.05 -6.93
CA ILE A 35 -35.94 -19.96 -6.06
C ILE A 35 -35.13 -21.24 -5.82
N GLU A 36 -34.57 -21.80 -6.88
CA GLU A 36 -33.76 -23.01 -6.79
C GLU A 36 -32.45 -22.76 -6.05
N PHE A 37 -31.78 -21.64 -6.31
CA PHE A 37 -30.57 -21.23 -5.58
C PHE A 37 -30.85 -20.98 -4.09
N ALA A 38 -31.99 -20.38 -3.75
CA ALA A 38 -32.41 -20.15 -2.38
C ALA A 38 -32.63 -21.45 -1.59
N ARG A 39 -33.04 -22.55 -2.25
CA ARG A 39 -33.15 -23.87 -1.60
C ARG A 39 -31.80 -24.43 -1.16
N HIS A 40 -30.71 -24.02 -1.82
CA HIS A 40 -29.35 -24.46 -1.55
C HIS A 40 -28.55 -23.42 -0.73
N THR A 41 -29.15 -22.27 -0.44
CA THR A 41 -28.54 -21.20 0.34
C THR A 41 -28.99 -21.31 1.79
N ARG A 42 -28.06 -21.18 2.73
CA ARG A 42 -28.35 -21.14 4.17
C ARG A 42 -28.00 -19.78 4.74
N LYS A 43 -28.79 -19.32 5.71
CA LYS A 43 -28.49 -18.12 6.48
C LYS A 43 -27.91 -18.54 7.82
N GLU A 44 -26.68 -18.14 8.08
CA GLU A 44 -26.00 -18.36 9.35
C GLU A 44 -25.93 -17.05 10.13
N ARG A 45 -25.95 -17.15 11.47
CA ARG A 45 -25.79 -16.02 12.37
C ARG A 45 -24.59 -16.32 13.25
N HIS A 46 -23.68 -15.36 13.31
CA HIS A 46 -22.50 -15.40 14.14
C HIS A 46 -22.60 -14.29 15.19
N GLU A 47 -22.20 -14.60 16.41
CA GLU A 47 -22.11 -13.66 17.51
C GLU A 47 -20.82 -12.84 17.41
N HIS A 48 -20.73 -11.77 18.20
CA HIS A 48 -19.54 -10.93 18.23
C HIS A 48 -18.31 -11.73 18.70
N GLY A 49 -17.23 -11.70 17.92
CA GLY A 49 -15.98 -12.41 18.22
C GLY A 49 -15.90 -13.82 17.64
N ASP A 50 -16.94 -14.32 16.98
CA ASP A 50 -16.90 -15.61 16.30
C ASP A 50 -15.91 -15.59 15.13
N GLU A 51 -14.99 -16.55 15.11
CA GLU A 51 -14.11 -16.80 13.97
C GLU A 51 -14.93 -17.43 12.83
N LEU A 52 -15.02 -16.74 11.69
CA LEU A 52 -15.80 -17.20 10.53
C LEU A 52 -15.04 -18.23 9.69
N ILE A 53 -13.78 -17.94 9.36
CA ILE A 53 -12.83 -18.79 8.65
C ILE A 53 -11.45 -18.49 9.23
N GLY A 54 -10.71 -19.53 9.61
CA GLY A 54 -9.31 -19.39 10.03
C GLY A 54 -8.34 -19.40 8.86
N ASP A 55 -7.16 -18.83 9.06
CA ASP A 55 -6.13 -18.61 8.02
C ASP A 55 -5.63 -19.91 7.34
N SER A 56 -5.84 -21.07 7.97
CA SER A 56 -5.43 -22.39 7.47
C SER A 56 -6.61 -23.33 7.20
N THR A 57 -7.85 -22.81 7.22
CA THR A 57 -9.05 -23.63 7.05
C THR A 57 -9.37 -23.79 5.57
N ALA A 58 -9.61 -25.03 5.12
CA ALA A 58 -10.05 -25.26 3.76
C ALA A 58 -11.40 -24.56 3.51
N ILE A 59 -11.48 -23.78 2.43
CA ILE A 59 -12.69 -23.02 2.09
C ILE A 59 -13.73 -24.00 1.52
N HIS A 60 -14.79 -24.24 2.29
CA HIS A 60 -15.87 -25.16 1.90
C HIS A 60 -17.17 -24.44 1.48
N ALA A 61 -17.26 -23.13 1.71
CA ALA A 61 -18.42 -22.32 1.35
C ALA A 61 -18.04 -20.84 1.18
N TYR A 62 -18.84 -20.12 0.41
CA TYR A 62 -18.79 -18.66 0.29
C TYR A 62 -20.10 -18.09 0.81
N ALA A 63 -20.04 -16.97 1.52
CA ALA A 63 -21.20 -16.32 2.10
C ALA A 63 -21.14 -14.80 1.89
N ASN A 64 -22.30 -14.18 1.71
CA ASN A 64 -22.42 -12.72 1.72
C ASN A 64 -22.81 -12.26 3.12
N VAL A 65 -22.13 -11.21 3.61
CA VAL A 65 -22.51 -10.58 4.89
C VAL A 65 -23.76 -9.73 4.67
N MET A 66 -24.91 -10.24 5.11
CA MET A 66 -26.20 -9.57 4.91
C MET A 66 -26.47 -8.46 5.94
N ARG A 67 -25.86 -8.54 7.13
CA ARG A 67 -25.94 -7.54 8.21
C ARG A 67 -24.83 -7.80 9.24
N GLY A 68 -24.03 -6.78 9.56
CA GLY A 68 -22.89 -6.89 10.48
C GLY A 68 -21.57 -6.54 9.77
N VAL A 69 -20.46 -6.58 10.51
CA VAL A 69 -19.11 -6.33 10.01
C VAL A 69 -18.28 -7.58 10.27
N GLY A 70 -17.73 -8.18 9.22
CA GLY A 70 -16.65 -9.15 9.35
C GLY A 70 -15.34 -8.36 9.38
N VAL A 71 -14.66 -8.35 10.52
CA VAL A 71 -13.31 -7.79 10.60
C VAL A 71 -12.37 -8.93 10.24
N ARG A 72 -11.63 -8.78 9.14
CA ARG A 72 -10.49 -9.66 8.89
C ARG A 72 -9.39 -9.19 9.83
N ASP A 73 -9.04 -10.02 10.82
CA ASP A 73 -7.92 -9.75 11.72
C ASP A 73 -6.59 -10.01 11.00
N ARG A 74 -6.37 -9.24 9.93
CA ARG A 74 -5.09 -9.01 9.32
C ARG A 74 -4.91 -7.50 9.23
N LEU A 75 -4.66 -6.88 10.37
CA LEU A 75 -3.87 -5.65 10.49
C LEU A 75 -2.46 -5.78 9.87
N SER A 76 -2.16 -6.89 9.19
CA SER A 76 -0.86 -7.24 8.62
C SER A 76 -0.69 -6.85 7.16
N TRP A 77 -1.74 -6.45 6.44
CA TRP A 77 -1.56 -5.91 5.10
C TRP A 77 -1.17 -4.45 5.23
N SER A 78 0.13 -4.17 5.30
CA SER A 78 0.61 -2.85 4.92
C SER A 78 0.20 -2.60 3.48
N LEU A 79 -0.23 -1.39 3.13
CA LEU A 79 -0.65 -1.08 1.76
C LEU A 79 0.46 -1.35 0.72
N SER A 80 1.70 -1.56 1.14
CA SER A 80 2.76 -2.15 0.31
C SER A 80 2.38 -3.46 -0.38
N GLU A 81 1.49 -4.29 0.19
CA GLU A 81 1.09 -5.59 -0.36
C GLU A 81 -0.05 -5.46 -1.41
N ILE A 82 -0.97 -4.50 -1.27
CA ILE A 82 -2.01 -4.23 -2.28
C ILE A 82 -1.41 -3.50 -3.50
N PHE A 83 -0.46 -2.58 -3.28
CA PHE A 83 0.14 -1.80 -4.37
C PHE A 83 1.35 -2.45 -5.04
N SER A 84 1.99 -3.43 -4.39
CA SER A 84 3.10 -4.18 -4.99
C SER A 84 2.70 -4.92 -6.26
N THR A 85 1.52 -5.53 -6.28
CA THR A 85 1.10 -6.37 -7.41
C THR A 85 0.58 -5.59 -8.60
N HIS A 86 0.23 -4.30 -8.44
CA HIS A 86 -0.53 -3.59 -9.49
C HIS A 86 0.03 -2.23 -9.95
N PHE A 87 0.88 -1.50 -9.22
CA PHE A 87 1.48 -0.27 -9.77
C PHE A 87 2.82 0.11 -9.10
N ALA A 88 3.90 0.13 -9.89
CA ALA A 88 4.92 1.16 -9.75
C ALA A 88 4.29 2.46 -10.28
N PRO A 89 4.26 3.57 -9.52
CA PRO A 89 3.62 4.79 -9.96
C PRO A 89 4.36 5.35 -11.18
N TYR A 90 3.75 5.22 -12.36
CA TYR A 90 4.03 6.06 -13.51
C TYR A 90 3.18 7.31 -13.34
N ILE A 91 3.81 8.43 -13.01
CA ILE A 91 3.17 9.75 -13.05
C ILE A 91 3.03 10.13 -14.53
N HIS A 92 1.78 10.22 -14.98
CA HIS A 92 1.45 10.74 -16.32
C HIS A 92 1.63 12.26 -16.27
N HIS A 93 2.48 12.81 -17.15
CA HIS A 93 2.47 14.24 -17.42
C HIS A 93 1.30 14.53 -18.38
N ASP A 94 0.47 15.51 -18.02
CA ASP A 94 -0.52 16.10 -18.92
C ASP A 94 0.21 16.75 -20.10
N GLY A 95 0.08 16.12 -21.26
CA GLY A 95 0.44 16.67 -22.56
C GLY A 95 -0.51 16.05 -23.57
N GLU A 96 -1.38 16.87 -24.14
CA GLU A 96 -2.31 16.47 -25.21
C GLU A 96 -1.52 15.80 -26.36
N GLY A 97 -1.80 14.52 -26.62
CA GLY A 97 -1.20 13.77 -27.73
C GLY A 97 -1.65 12.32 -27.71
N GLU A 98 -2.20 11.85 -28.85
CA GLU A 98 -2.68 10.49 -29.07
C GLU A 98 -1.65 9.41 -28.72
N GLY A 99 -2.14 8.27 -28.24
CA GLY A 99 -1.35 7.25 -27.58
C GLY A 99 -0.32 6.54 -28.45
N ASP A 100 0.75 6.11 -27.78
CA ASP A 100 1.58 4.98 -28.19
C ASP A 100 2.14 4.26 -26.95
N VAL A 101 1.98 2.94 -26.94
CA VAL A 101 2.49 2.02 -25.90
C VAL A 101 3.97 1.75 -26.21
N TYR A 102 4.89 2.27 -25.39
CA TYR A 102 6.31 1.93 -25.52
C TYR A 102 6.69 0.75 -24.63
N SER A 103 6.72 -0.45 -25.21
CA SER A 103 7.51 -1.57 -24.68
C SER A 103 8.99 -1.31 -24.98
N HIS A 104 9.83 -1.12 -23.97
CA HIS A 104 11.28 -1.08 -24.19
C HIS A 104 11.84 -2.49 -24.39
N THR A 105 11.85 -2.93 -25.65
CA THR A 105 12.78 -3.95 -26.13
C THR A 105 14.00 -3.22 -26.69
N GLN A 106 15.13 -3.25 -25.99
CA GLN A 106 16.39 -2.72 -26.54
C GLN A 106 16.81 -3.59 -27.74
N THR A 107 16.57 -3.09 -28.94
CA THR A 107 17.27 -3.53 -30.15
C THR A 107 18.41 -2.56 -30.39
N HIS A 108 19.64 -3.07 -30.43
CA HIS A 108 20.83 -2.31 -30.76
C HIS A 108 20.71 -1.76 -32.20
N THR A 109 20.50 -0.45 -32.33
CA THR A 109 20.80 0.28 -33.58
C THR A 109 21.73 1.42 -33.26
N GLN A 110 22.97 1.26 -33.74
CA GLN A 110 24.05 2.22 -33.65
C GLN A 110 23.74 3.38 -34.60
N THR A 111 23.52 4.58 -34.06
CA THR A 111 23.60 5.83 -34.84
C THR A 111 24.30 6.90 -34.00
N ASP A 112 25.38 7.43 -34.56
CA ASP A 112 26.21 8.49 -34.01
C ASP A 112 25.41 9.81 -33.93
N GLY A 113 25.40 10.43 -32.76
CA GLY A 113 24.83 11.76 -32.57
C GLY A 113 25.04 12.27 -31.16
N GLN A 114 25.91 13.27 -31.01
CA GLN A 114 26.21 13.96 -29.75
C GLN A 114 24.95 14.48 -29.06
N THR A 115 24.70 14.04 -27.82
CA THR A 115 23.73 14.66 -26.92
C THR A 115 24.40 14.98 -25.59
N HIS A 116 24.37 16.27 -25.24
CA HIS A 116 24.77 16.81 -23.95
C HIS A 116 24.13 16.04 -22.80
N THR A 117 24.95 15.43 -21.95
CA THR A 117 24.54 14.80 -20.70
C THR A 117 24.37 15.86 -19.60
N PRO A 118 23.24 15.89 -18.87
CA PRO A 118 23.15 16.68 -17.64
C PRO A 118 24.06 16.04 -16.58
N SER A 119 24.93 16.86 -16.00
CA SER A 119 25.86 16.46 -14.95
C SER A 119 25.15 16.28 -13.61
N HIS A 120 24.46 15.16 -13.42
CA HIS A 120 24.20 14.62 -12.08
C HIS A 120 25.06 13.37 -11.93
N THR A 121 26.20 13.51 -11.29
CA THR A 121 27.05 12.39 -10.90
C THR A 121 26.29 11.56 -9.86
N HIS A 122 25.56 10.53 -10.29
CA HIS A 122 25.10 9.48 -9.38
C HIS A 122 26.33 8.84 -8.74
N THR A 123 26.56 9.12 -7.47
CA THR A 123 27.71 8.61 -6.70
C THR A 123 27.58 7.12 -6.35
N HIS A 124 26.37 6.55 -6.47
CA HIS A 124 26.07 5.16 -6.18
C HIS A 124 25.53 4.44 -7.41
N PRO A 125 25.78 3.12 -7.55
CA PRO A 125 25.20 2.32 -8.63
C PRO A 125 23.66 2.31 -8.53
N PRO A 126 22.95 2.05 -9.65
CA PRO A 126 21.51 1.82 -9.63
C PRO A 126 21.15 0.81 -8.54
N THR A 127 20.33 1.23 -7.58
CA THR A 127 19.99 0.42 -6.40
C THR A 127 18.48 0.21 -6.36
N TYR A 128 18.07 -1.03 -6.10
CA TYR A 128 16.70 -1.47 -6.05
C TYR A 128 16.40 -2.12 -4.70
N ILE A 129 15.12 -2.23 -4.36
CA ILE A 129 14.63 -3.03 -3.24
C ILE A 129 13.70 -4.10 -3.78
N LEU A 130 14.05 -5.34 -3.50
CA LEU A 130 13.30 -6.52 -3.89
C LEU A 130 12.44 -6.95 -2.69
N LYS A 131 11.13 -6.96 -2.89
CA LYS A 131 10.13 -7.23 -1.86
C LYS A 131 9.24 -8.40 -2.30
N PRO A 132 8.98 -9.41 -1.46
CA PRO A 132 7.98 -10.42 -1.77
C PRO A 132 6.58 -9.79 -1.70
N SER A 133 5.67 -10.25 -2.56
CA SER A 133 4.31 -9.71 -2.61
C SER A 133 3.42 -10.20 -1.46
N VAL A 134 3.79 -11.31 -0.81
CA VAL A 134 2.97 -11.99 0.21
C VAL A 134 3.81 -12.24 1.48
N THR A 135 4.35 -11.18 2.07
CA THR A 135 5.11 -11.25 3.33
C THR A 135 4.96 -9.97 4.14
N ASN A 136 4.69 -10.13 5.43
CA ASN A 136 4.64 -9.03 6.39
C ASN A 136 5.96 -8.89 7.18
N LYS A 137 6.01 -7.85 8.05
CA LYS A 137 7.10 -7.61 9.03
C LYS A 137 8.49 -7.35 8.42
N GLY A 138 8.54 -7.02 7.13
CA GLY A 138 9.79 -6.75 6.42
C GLY A 138 10.67 -7.99 6.23
N LEU A 139 10.08 -9.20 6.29
CA LEU A 139 10.77 -10.47 6.00
C LEU A 139 11.15 -10.57 4.53
N CYS A 140 12.30 -11.20 4.25
CA CYS A 140 12.77 -11.47 2.88
C CYS A 140 12.86 -10.24 1.97
N ILE A 141 13.10 -9.05 2.54
CA ILE A 141 13.37 -7.83 1.77
C ILE A 141 14.87 -7.69 1.58
N HIS A 142 15.28 -7.49 0.33
CA HIS A 142 16.69 -7.37 -0.07
C HIS A 142 16.93 -6.06 -0.81
N ILE A 143 18.06 -5.42 -0.56
CA ILE A 143 18.53 -4.31 -1.39
C ILE A 143 19.45 -4.93 -2.44
N ILE A 144 19.20 -4.59 -3.70
CA ILE A 144 19.82 -5.21 -4.87
C ILE A 144 20.58 -4.12 -5.65
N GLN A 145 21.86 -4.37 -5.91
CA GLN A 145 22.71 -3.47 -6.70
C GLN A 145 23.27 -4.16 -7.95
N ASP A 146 23.20 -5.49 -7.99
CA ASP A 146 23.68 -6.34 -9.08
C ASP A 146 22.66 -7.45 -9.41
N TRP A 147 22.84 -8.03 -10.59
CA TRP A 147 21.92 -9.01 -11.14
C TRP A 147 22.08 -10.39 -10.49
N GLU A 148 23.32 -10.75 -10.15
CA GLU A 148 23.67 -12.02 -9.53
C GLU A 148 23.01 -12.16 -8.15
N ASP A 149 23.10 -11.16 -7.28
CA ASP A 149 22.46 -11.10 -5.97
C ASP A 149 20.93 -11.21 -6.09
N MET A 150 20.34 -10.59 -7.11
CA MET A 150 18.91 -10.72 -7.41
C MET A 150 18.55 -12.16 -7.75
N LEU A 151 19.29 -12.80 -8.67
CA LEU A 151 19.06 -14.18 -9.07
C LEU A 151 19.24 -15.15 -7.90
N GLU A 152 20.29 -14.99 -7.10
CA GLU A 152 20.52 -15.81 -5.92
C GLU A 152 19.35 -15.70 -4.93
N THR A 153 18.87 -14.48 -4.67
CA THR A 153 17.70 -14.24 -3.82
C THR A 153 16.45 -14.94 -4.36
N LEU A 154 16.15 -14.78 -5.65
CA LEU A 154 14.98 -15.40 -6.28
C LEU A 154 15.05 -16.93 -6.28
N VAL A 155 16.23 -17.50 -6.53
CA VAL A 155 16.45 -18.95 -6.50
C VAL A 155 16.30 -19.49 -5.08
N TYR A 156 16.89 -18.81 -4.09
CA TYR A 156 16.82 -19.21 -2.68
C TYR A 156 15.38 -19.31 -2.18
N TYR A 157 14.52 -18.36 -2.57
CA TYR A 157 13.13 -18.30 -2.12
C TYR A 157 12.12 -18.93 -3.08
N ARG A 158 12.53 -19.58 -4.17
CA ARG A 158 11.64 -20.06 -5.24
C ARG A 158 10.46 -20.92 -4.77
N ASP A 159 10.66 -21.68 -3.69
CA ASP A 159 9.67 -22.61 -3.15
C ASP A 159 8.76 -21.97 -2.10
N THR A 160 9.15 -20.80 -1.57
CA THR A 160 8.43 -20.10 -0.49
C THR A 160 7.80 -18.79 -0.94
N GLN A 161 8.32 -18.16 -1.98
CA GLN A 161 7.86 -16.89 -2.54
C GLN A 161 7.69 -17.00 -4.05
N ARG A 162 6.53 -16.56 -4.56
CA ARG A 162 6.17 -16.70 -5.98
C ARG A 162 6.12 -15.38 -6.74
N GLU A 163 5.84 -14.30 -6.04
CA GLU A 163 5.58 -12.99 -6.64
C GLU A 163 6.44 -11.94 -5.92
N TRP A 164 7.07 -11.07 -6.71
CA TRP A 164 8.06 -10.12 -6.22
C TRP A 164 7.86 -8.77 -6.87
N VAL A 165 8.24 -7.73 -6.14
CA VAL A 165 8.34 -6.37 -6.64
C VAL A 165 9.78 -5.92 -6.57
N LEU A 166 10.28 -5.51 -7.73
CA LEU A 166 11.52 -4.78 -7.84
C LEU A 166 11.19 -3.29 -7.94
N GLN A 167 11.53 -2.54 -6.91
CA GLN A 167 11.25 -1.11 -6.83
C GLN A 167 12.57 -0.34 -6.77
N SER A 168 12.64 0.83 -7.41
CA SER A 168 13.79 1.73 -7.23
C SER A 168 13.98 2.05 -5.76
N TYR A 169 15.21 1.97 -5.25
CA TYR A 169 15.51 2.30 -3.87
C TYR A 169 15.72 3.81 -3.71
N ILE A 170 15.17 4.39 -2.65
CA ILE A 170 15.44 5.79 -2.28
C ILE A 170 16.84 5.83 -1.65
N VAL A 171 17.83 6.12 -2.48
CA VAL A 171 19.26 6.16 -2.11
C VAL A 171 19.63 7.34 -1.21
N ASN A 172 18.90 8.45 -1.32
CA ASN A 172 19.13 9.66 -0.53
C ASN A 172 17.87 9.96 0.32
N PRO A 173 17.55 9.15 1.34
CA PRO A 173 16.45 9.45 2.24
C PRO A 173 16.80 10.64 3.13
N LEU A 174 15.80 11.42 3.55
CA LEU A 174 15.97 12.35 4.66
C LEU A 174 16.29 11.53 5.92
N LEU A 175 17.31 11.96 6.67
CA LEU A 175 17.79 11.22 7.85
C LEU A 175 17.48 11.98 9.15
N ILE A 176 17.24 11.23 10.22
CA ILE A 176 17.19 11.77 11.59
C ILE A 176 18.37 11.16 12.36
N CYS A 177 19.30 11.99 12.83
CA CYS A 177 20.52 11.56 13.52
C CYS A 177 21.25 10.44 12.77
N ARG A 178 21.39 10.57 11.43
CA ARG A 178 21.95 9.55 10.51
C ARG A 178 21.14 8.26 10.34
N HIS A 179 19.95 8.13 10.92
CA HIS A 179 19.09 6.97 10.75
C HIS A 179 18.00 7.24 9.71
N LYS A 180 17.74 6.24 8.87
CA LYS A 180 16.60 6.26 7.93
C LYS A 180 15.29 6.19 8.71
N PHE A 181 14.22 6.80 8.22
CA PHE A 181 12.89 6.68 8.81
C PHE A 181 11.78 6.60 7.77
N HIS A 182 10.61 6.10 8.17
CA HIS A 182 9.36 6.27 7.43
C HIS A 182 8.30 6.89 8.34
N ILE A 183 7.26 7.46 7.73
CA ILE A 183 6.09 7.97 8.43
C ILE A 183 4.94 6.98 8.22
N ARG A 184 4.44 6.41 9.33
CA ARG A 184 3.22 5.62 9.38
C ARG A 184 2.02 6.56 9.55
N CYS A 185 1.21 6.64 8.51
CA CYS A 185 -0.06 7.34 8.48
C CYS A 185 -1.22 6.36 8.65
N TYR A 186 -2.20 6.69 9.51
CA TYR A 186 -3.40 5.89 9.69
C TYR A 186 -4.56 6.50 8.92
N VAL A 187 -5.21 5.71 8.07
CA VAL A 187 -6.32 6.15 7.23
C VAL A 187 -7.55 5.31 7.51
N LEU A 188 -8.67 5.96 7.82
CA LEU A 188 -9.97 5.32 7.96
C LEU A 188 -10.79 5.57 6.70
N CYS A 189 -11.19 4.51 6.00
CA CYS A 189 -12.18 4.59 4.93
C CYS A 189 -13.53 4.11 5.43
N VAL A 190 -14.60 4.85 5.15
CA VAL A 190 -15.97 4.52 5.59
C VAL A 190 -16.96 4.61 4.43
N GLY A 191 -17.77 3.57 4.28
CA GLY A 191 -18.87 3.54 3.32
C GLY A 191 -18.39 3.48 1.87
N ALA A 192 -19.06 4.22 0.99
CA ALA A 192 -18.66 4.45 -0.39
C ALA A 192 -17.53 5.50 -0.50
N LEU A 193 -16.38 5.23 0.14
CA LEU A 193 -15.13 6.02 0.11
C LEU A 193 -15.14 7.41 0.73
N ASN A 194 -15.63 7.55 1.97
CA ASN A 194 -15.21 8.68 2.79
C ASN A 194 -13.84 8.35 3.42
N VAL A 195 -12.80 9.08 3.04
CA VAL A 195 -11.41 8.86 3.45
C VAL A 195 -11.02 9.88 4.53
N TYR A 196 -10.55 9.39 5.68
CA TYR A 196 -10.14 10.21 6.81
C TYR A 196 -8.69 9.89 7.20
N VAL A 197 -7.83 10.90 7.17
CA VAL A 197 -6.45 10.77 7.64
C VAL A 197 -6.37 11.14 9.12
N TYR A 198 -5.78 10.27 9.93
CA TYR A 198 -5.55 10.53 11.34
C TYR A 198 -4.31 11.40 11.53
N GLY A 199 -4.48 12.59 12.10
CA GLY A 199 -3.39 13.57 12.22
C GLY A 199 -2.23 13.17 13.14
N GLN A 200 -2.41 12.18 14.02
CA GLN A 200 -1.32 11.67 14.84
C GLN A 200 -0.65 10.49 14.14
N MET A 201 0.31 10.80 13.27
CA MET A 201 1.15 9.84 12.56
C MET A 201 2.38 9.47 13.40
N LEU A 202 3.06 8.38 13.03
CA LEU A 202 4.29 7.94 13.71
C LEU A 202 5.49 8.02 12.77
N VAL A 203 6.62 8.44 13.29
CA VAL A 203 7.95 8.38 12.68
C VAL A 203 8.64 7.12 13.20
N LEU A 204 8.95 6.19 12.31
CA LEU A 204 9.59 4.91 12.65
C LEU A 204 10.98 4.90 12.03
N MET A 205 12.00 4.89 12.88
CA MET A 205 13.41 4.95 12.52
C MET A 205 14.04 3.55 12.41
N ALA A 206 15.04 3.43 11.54
CA ALA A 206 15.91 2.26 11.45
C ALA A 206 16.72 2.11 12.74
N ALA A 207 17.12 0.88 13.07
CA ALA A 207 17.84 0.58 14.31
C ALA A 207 19.34 0.95 14.24
N CYS A 208 19.92 0.93 13.04
CA CYS A 208 21.30 1.30 12.77
C CYS A 208 21.37 2.57 11.91
N GLU A 209 22.52 3.25 11.96
CA GLU A 209 22.81 4.37 11.06
C GLU A 209 22.77 3.91 9.60
N TYR A 210 22.25 4.80 8.74
CA TYR A 210 22.13 4.57 7.32
C TYR A 210 23.50 4.53 6.65
N ASP A 211 23.74 3.50 5.84
CA ASP A 211 25.04 3.28 5.21
C ASP A 211 24.89 2.55 3.86
N MET A 212 25.16 3.27 2.76
CA MET A 212 25.07 2.72 1.41
C MET A 212 26.24 1.80 1.03
N ASP A 213 27.31 1.75 1.82
CA ASP A 213 28.42 0.83 1.59
C ASP A 213 28.11 -0.58 2.14
N HIS A 214 27.10 -0.71 3.02
CA HIS A 214 26.71 -1.96 3.67
C HIS A 214 25.21 -2.25 3.50
N THR A 215 24.74 -2.32 2.25
CA THR A 215 23.32 -2.53 1.89
C THR A 215 22.68 -3.82 2.42
N HIS A 216 23.48 -4.83 2.75
CA HIS A 216 23.04 -6.07 3.39
C HIS A 216 22.62 -5.88 4.86
N ASN A 217 23.01 -4.77 5.50
CA ASN A 217 22.59 -4.46 6.86
C ASN A 217 21.12 -3.99 6.88
N VAL A 218 20.21 -4.96 6.93
CA VAL A 218 18.77 -4.69 6.95
C VAL A 218 18.33 -3.75 8.07
N TYR A 219 19.08 -3.67 9.18
CA TYR A 219 18.76 -2.80 10.31
C TYR A 219 19.09 -1.31 10.07
N ALA A 220 19.91 -1.00 9.07
CA ALA A 220 20.19 0.36 8.62
C ALA A 220 19.17 0.85 7.57
N HIS A 221 18.57 -0.08 6.83
CA HIS A 221 17.78 0.24 5.64
C HIS A 221 16.29 -0.06 5.74
N LEU A 222 15.88 -0.93 6.66
CA LEU A 222 14.49 -1.26 6.96
C LEU A 222 14.08 -0.62 8.29
N THR A 223 12.94 0.05 8.27
CA THR A 223 12.46 0.92 9.35
C THR A 223 11.25 0.34 10.08
N ASN A 224 10.80 -0.87 9.71
CA ASN A 224 9.68 -1.53 10.35
C ASN A 224 10.05 -1.93 11.80
N THR A 225 9.24 -1.55 12.79
CA THR A 225 9.48 -1.85 14.21
C THR A 225 9.64 -3.35 14.47
N ALA A 226 8.86 -4.21 13.81
CA ALA A 226 8.98 -5.67 13.97
C ALA A 226 10.35 -6.18 13.52
N ARG A 227 10.95 -5.53 12.50
CA ARG A 227 12.31 -5.81 12.06
C ARG A 227 13.33 -5.21 13.04
N GLY A 228 13.13 -3.97 13.47
CA GLY A 228 13.98 -3.31 14.46
C GLY A 228 14.09 -4.13 15.75
N ALA A 229 12.97 -4.65 16.25
CA ALA A 229 12.88 -5.43 17.48
C ALA A 229 13.69 -6.74 17.49
N THR A 230 14.13 -7.24 16.32
CA THR A 230 15.06 -8.39 16.26
C THR A 230 16.52 -7.98 16.44
N HIS A 231 16.84 -6.69 16.39
CA HIS A 231 18.16 -6.17 16.69
C HIS A 231 18.37 -6.05 18.20
N PHE A 232 19.48 -6.58 18.70
CA PHE A 232 19.77 -6.67 20.14
C PHE A 232 19.84 -5.32 20.88
N GLN A 233 20.05 -4.22 20.16
CA GLN A 233 20.13 -2.85 20.75
C GLN A 233 18.88 -2.01 20.48
N PHE A 234 17.84 -2.57 19.87
CA PHE A 234 16.66 -1.79 19.53
C PHE A 234 15.90 -1.39 20.78
N ASN A 235 15.63 -0.09 20.90
CA ASN A 235 14.78 0.48 21.93
C ASN A 235 13.66 1.25 21.24
N GLU A 236 12.43 0.76 21.35
CA GLU A 236 11.27 1.35 20.69
C GLU A 236 11.07 2.82 21.07
N GLU A 237 11.25 3.19 22.34
CA GLU A 237 11.12 4.58 22.81
C GLU A 237 12.13 5.54 22.16
N LYS A 238 13.25 5.01 21.67
CA LYS A 238 14.30 5.79 21.00
C LYS A 238 14.09 5.91 19.50
N TYR A 239 13.35 4.99 18.89
CA TYR A 239 13.27 4.86 17.43
C TYR A 239 11.84 5.00 16.88
N VAL A 240 10.84 5.17 17.76
CA VAL A 240 9.45 5.43 17.39
C VAL A 240 9.01 6.74 18.05
N HIS A 241 8.66 7.72 17.23
CA HIS A 241 8.26 9.05 17.68
C HIS A 241 6.91 9.46 17.07
N PRO A 242 6.11 10.29 17.75
CA PRO A 242 4.98 10.95 17.09
C PRO A 242 5.49 11.96 16.04
N LEU A 243 4.71 12.19 15.00
CA LEU A 243 5.03 13.17 13.95
C LEU A 243 5.27 14.58 14.51
N SER A 244 4.63 14.93 15.62
CA SER A 244 4.81 16.21 16.32
C SER A 244 6.27 16.49 16.70
N ASP A 245 7.06 15.44 16.93
CA ASP A 245 8.44 15.55 17.38
C ASP A 245 9.41 15.69 16.20
N LEU A 246 8.94 15.42 14.97
CA LEU A 246 9.77 15.40 13.76
C LEU A 246 10.50 16.71 13.52
N ALA A 247 9.85 17.85 13.76
CA ALA A 247 10.47 19.16 13.55
C ALA A 247 11.70 19.36 14.46
N SER A 248 11.58 19.02 15.74
CA SER A 248 12.68 19.11 16.69
C SER A 248 13.80 18.11 16.37
N LEU A 249 13.43 16.89 15.97
CA LEU A 249 14.37 15.84 15.57
C LEU A 249 15.18 16.26 14.32
N LEU A 250 14.52 16.82 13.30
CA LEU A 250 15.17 17.29 12.08
C LEU A 250 16.07 18.51 12.35
N GLN A 251 15.61 19.45 13.18
CA GLN A 251 16.42 20.60 13.58
C GLN A 251 17.69 20.17 14.32
N GLN A 252 17.58 19.21 15.25
CA GLN A 252 18.74 18.66 15.97
C GLN A 252 19.70 17.93 15.02
N SER A 253 19.16 17.23 14.03
CA SER A 253 19.93 16.43 13.08
C SER A 253 20.64 17.29 12.03
N HIS A 254 20.04 18.42 11.65
CA HIS A 254 20.48 19.27 10.54
C HIS A 254 20.55 20.75 10.94
N PRO A 255 21.33 21.14 11.97
CA PRO A 255 21.33 22.50 12.49
C PRO A 255 21.80 23.54 11.46
N ASP A 256 22.65 23.15 10.51
CA ASP A 256 23.13 24.04 9.44
C ASP A 256 22.08 24.28 8.35
N ARG A 257 21.24 23.27 8.05
CA ARG A 257 20.19 23.35 7.01
C ARG A 257 18.87 23.90 7.57
N LEU A 258 18.57 23.61 8.83
CA LEU A 258 17.36 24.01 9.55
C LEU A 258 17.72 24.81 10.82
N PRO A 259 18.39 25.97 10.71
CA PRO A 259 18.83 26.73 11.88
C PRO A 259 17.68 27.26 12.74
N TYR A 260 16.48 27.44 12.17
CA TYR A 260 15.33 28.00 12.87
C TYR A 260 14.18 27.00 13.00
N ALA A 261 13.55 26.96 14.19
CA ALA A 261 12.47 26.02 14.49
C ALA A 261 11.27 26.16 13.54
N GLU A 262 10.97 27.38 13.08
CA GLU A 262 9.89 27.64 12.13
C GLU A 262 10.15 27.01 10.75
N GLN A 263 11.41 26.89 10.32
CA GLN A 263 11.75 26.21 9.06
C GLN A 263 11.52 24.71 9.18
N ALA A 264 11.92 24.11 10.30
CA ALA A 264 11.69 22.69 10.56
C ALA A 264 10.19 22.38 10.67
N LYS A 265 9.41 23.25 11.33
CA LYS A 265 7.94 23.13 11.36
C LYS A 265 7.31 23.27 9.97
N GLY A 266 7.75 24.25 9.18
CA GLY A 266 7.28 24.43 7.80
C GLY A 266 7.51 23.17 6.97
N LEU A 267 8.71 22.58 7.02
CA LEU A 267 8.99 21.33 6.32
C LEU A 267 8.07 20.17 6.75
N VAL A 268 7.81 20.03 8.06
CA VAL A 268 6.89 18.98 8.56
C VAL A 268 5.45 19.23 8.12
N GLN A 269 5.04 20.49 8.04
CA GLN A 269 3.74 20.87 7.48
C GLN A 269 3.66 20.49 5.99
N ASP A 270 4.67 20.84 5.19
CA ASP A 270 4.73 20.50 3.76
C ASP A 270 4.69 18.98 3.53
N ILE A 271 5.38 18.20 4.36
CA ILE A 271 5.34 16.73 4.35
C ILE A 271 3.92 16.23 4.65
N SER A 272 3.26 16.82 5.66
CA SER A 272 1.91 16.42 6.06
C SER A 272 0.87 16.73 4.97
N GLU A 273 0.99 17.88 4.30
CA GLU A 273 0.14 18.27 3.17
C GLU A 273 0.33 17.35 1.95
N GLN A 274 1.57 16.92 1.68
CA GLN A 274 1.86 15.92 0.65
C GLN A 274 1.26 14.55 0.99
N ILE A 275 1.36 14.10 2.24
CA ILE A 275 0.73 12.85 2.69
C ILE A 275 -0.78 12.89 2.46
N HIS A 276 -1.44 14.01 2.78
CA HIS A 276 -2.88 14.17 2.52
C HIS A 276 -3.20 14.10 1.02
N THR A 277 -2.43 14.81 0.19
CA THR A 277 -2.62 14.84 -1.27
C THR A 277 -2.46 13.44 -1.87
N ILE A 278 -1.34 12.77 -1.60
CA ILE A 278 -1.04 11.43 -2.12
C ILE A 278 -2.10 10.42 -1.63
N THR A 279 -2.52 10.50 -0.37
CA THR A 279 -3.58 9.64 0.16
C THR A 279 -4.90 9.87 -0.56
N GLY A 280 -5.27 11.13 -0.82
CA GLY A 280 -6.49 11.48 -1.54
C GLY A 280 -6.49 10.94 -2.98
N GLU A 281 -5.40 11.18 -3.72
CA GLU A 281 -5.23 10.67 -5.08
C GLU A 281 -5.27 9.15 -5.13
N LEU A 282 -4.60 8.49 -4.18
CA LEU A 282 -4.57 7.04 -4.06
C LEU A 282 -5.97 6.45 -3.96
N PHE A 283 -6.79 6.94 -3.03
CA PHE A 283 -8.14 6.39 -2.84
C PHE A 283 -9.13 6.85 -3.92
N ALA A 284 -8.92 8.03 -4.52
CA ALA A 284 -9.72 8.48 -5.67
C ALA A 284 -9.57 7.53 -6.87
N CYS A 285 -8.36 7.01 -7.12
CA CYS A 285 -8.12 6.01 -8.16
C CYS A 285 -8.95 4.72 -7.98
N TYR A 286 -9.38 4.40 -6.76
CA TYR A 286 -10.17 3.20 -6.45
C TYR A 286 -11.67 3.47 -6.29
N GLU A 287 -12.12 4.71 -6.49
CA GLU A 287 -13.54 5.06 -6.34
C GLU A 287 -14.48 4.22 -7.19
N ASN A 288 -13.99 3.83 -8.37
CA ASN A 288 -14.74 3.07 -9.36
C ASN A 288 -14.15 1.68 -9.63
N GLU A 289 -13.18 1.23 -8.82
CA GLU A 289 -12.45 -0.03 -9.04
C GLU A 289 -12.97 -1.17 -8.16
N TYR A 290 -14.17 -1.67 -8.50
CA TYR A 290 -14.89 -2.67 -7.71
C TYR A 290 -14.31 -4.09 -7.76
N SER A 291 -13.29 -4.35 -8.60
CA SER A 291 -12.68 -5.69 -8.70
C SER A 291 -11.64 -5.94 -7.61
N VAL A 292 -10.98 -4.88 -7.14
CA VAL A 292 -9.92 -4.93 -6.11
C VAL A 292 -10.36 -4.24 -4.82
N PHE A 293 -11.18 -3.19 -4.92
CA PHE A 293 -11.66 -2.43 -3.79
C PHE A 293 -13.16 -2.14 -3.90
N ALA A 294 -13.97 -2.84 -3.11
CA ALA A 294 -15.43 -2.74 -3.15
C ALA A 294 -15.96 -2.00 -1.91
N PRO A 295 -15.99 -0.66 -1.92
CA PRO A 295 -16.47 0.12 -0.79
C PRO A 295 -17.97 -0.11 -0.60
N MET A 296 -18.37 -0.58 0.59
CA MET A 296 -19.76 -0.87 0.94
C MET A 296 -20.24 0.14 1.99
N SER A 297 -21.46 0.66 1.82
CA SER A 297 -22.05 1.74 2.63
C SER A 297 -22.13 1.50 4.15
N HIS A 298 -21.92 0.27 4.62
CA HIS A 298 -21.93 -0.10 6.04
C HIS A 298 -20.62 -0.76 6.50
N CYS A 299 -19.55 -0.60 5.72
CA CYS A 299 -18.23 -1.10 6.04
C CYS A 299 -17.28 0.07 6.30
N PHE A 300 -16.26 -0.22 7.09
CA PHE A 300 -15.11 0.65 7.24
C PHE A 300 -13.86 -0.22 7.21
N GLU A 301 -12.75 0.38 6.83
CA GLU A 301 -11.44 -0.25 6.88
C GLU A 301 -10.41 0.76 7.37
N VAL A 302 -9.47 0.29 8.18
CA VAL A 302 -8.36 1.10 8.68
C VAL A 302 -7.09 0.62 8.00
N TYR A 303 -6.37 1.55 7.39
CA TYR A 303 -5.12 1.29 6.70
C TYR A 303 -3.94 1.93 7.41
N GLY A 304 -2.79 1.25 7.32
CA GLY A 304 -1.49 1.82 7.59
C GLY A 304 -0.77 2.13 6.28
N LEU A 305 -0.62 3.41 5.96
CA LEU A 305 0.19 3.90 4.85
C LEU A 305 1.61 4.23 5.33
N ASP A 306 2.62 3.78 4.58
CA ASP A 306 4.02 4.03 4.87
C ASP A 306 4.61 5.01 3.85
N PHE A 307 5.02 6.18 4.32
CA PHE A 307 5.62 7.23 3.50
C PHE A 307 7.12 7.34 3.78
N MET A 308 7.92 7.38 2.72
CA MET A 308 9.34 7.71 2.78
C MET A 308 9.53 9.16 2.37
N VAL A 309 10.47 9.85 3.00
CA VAL A 309 10.85 11.22 2.66
C VAL A 309 12.29 11.20 2.13
N ASP A 310 12.53 11.83 0.99
CA ASP A 310 13.86 12.00 0.43
C ASP A 310 14.54 13.29 0.92
N ASP A 311 15.84 13.37 0.72
CA ASP A 311 16.66 14.47 1.24
C ASP A 311 16.40 15.81 0.52
N THR A 312 15.67 15.81 -0.62
CA THR A 312 15.24 17.05 -1.27
C THR A 312 14.08 17.73 -0.53
N GLY A 313 13.47 17.07 0.45
CA GLY A 313 12.37 17.63 1.27
C GLY A 313 11.08 17.89 0.48
N THR A 314 11.09 17.54 -0.80
CA THR A 314 10.03 17.64 -1.81
C THR A 314 10.52 16.91 -3.07
N HIS A 315 9.58 16.39 -3.86
CA HIS A 315 9.69 15.99 -5.27
C HIS A 315 9.95 14.50 -5.61
N LYS A 316 8.89 13.79 -5.99
CA LYS A 316 8.39 13.71 -7.38
C LYS A 316 6.96 13.17 -7.39
#